data_AF-A0A935I040-F1
#
_entry.id   AF-A0A935I040-F1
#
_cell.length_a   1.000
_cell.length_b   1.000
_cell.length_c   1.000
_cell.angle_alpha   90.00
_cell.angle_beta   90.00
_cell.angle_gamma   90.00
#
_symmetry.space_group_name_H-M   'P 1'
#
loop_
_entity.id
_entity.type
_entity.pdbx_description
1 polymer ?
#
loop_
_entity_poly.entity_id
_entity_poly.type
_entity_poly.pdbx_seq_one_letter_code
_entity_poly.pdbx_strand_id
1 'polypeptide(L)'
;MKNYLMFLILFLFLFTTNAFTQNEKASIGIFSGINLNSNSFEFDDEKNFMDTSYSNDTKTNFSMGVFAMYDIAKNFGIRIQGQYINKGGITKVNTYTGNNLTPIERSYRNSINYIQFSFFPQFNLPLDEKKSKSKAYINAGGYLSVKLSAKEYITYDTQYEEMSIEKDISESIKGSDAGLIFGAGLVFGKFLIDVRYDLGLTNITEEAAFKDFLKIKNRSINISVGWTGGI
;
A
#
# COMPACT_ATOMS: atom_id res chain seq x y z
N MET A 1 28.66 15.87 -0.16
CA MET A 1 28.24 16.13 -1.56
C MET A 1 28.75 15.08 -2.57
N LYS A 2 29.98 14.55 -2.46
CA LYS A 2 30.51 13.53 -3.40
C LYS A 2 29.73 12.19 -3.44
N ASN A 3 29.18 11.74 -2.31
CA ASN A 3 28.53 10.42 -2.25
C ASN A 3 27.17 10.38 -2.96
N TYR A 4 26.39 11.47 -2.93
CA TYR A 4 25.11 11.55 -3.63
C TYR A 4 25.26 11.64 -5.15
N LEU A 5 26.32 12.29 -5.62
CA LEU A 5 26.64 12.35 -7.05
C LEU A 5 27.01 10.95 -7.59
N MET A 6 27.73 10.16 -6.79
CA MET A 6 28.06 8.77 -7.15
C MET A 6 26.82 7.87 -7.17
N PHE A 7 25.89 8.01 -6.22
CA PHE A 7 24.60 7.32 -6.27
C PHE A 7 23.74 7.74 -7.47
N LEU A 8 23.72 9.03 -7.82
CA LEU A 8 23.01 9.54 -8.99
C LEU A 8 23.61 9.00 -10.29
N ILE A 9 24.94 8.93 -10.40
CA ILE A 9 25.66 8.36 -11.54
C ILE A 9 25.42 6.84 -11.64
N LEU A 10 25.41 6.12 -10.51
CA LEU A 10 25.09 4.70 -10.46
C LEU A 10 23.63 4.45 -10.90
N PHE A 11 22.71 5.31 -10.47
CA PHE A 11 21.30 5.28 -10.85
C PHE A 11 21.11 5.58 -12.35
N LEU A 12 21.85 6.55 -12.89
CA LEU A 12 21.87 6.88 -14.33
C LEU A 12 22.47 5.75 -15.18
N PHE A 13 23.48 5.03 -14.69
CA PHE A 13 24.08 3.88 -15.38
C PHE A 13 23.13 2.69 -15.50
N LEU A 14 22.18 2.52 -14.57
CA LEU A 14 21.14 1.49 -14.65
C LEU A 14 20.12 1.74 -15.78
N PHE A 15 20.06 2.95 -16.34
CA PHE A 15 19.17 3.28 -17.48
C PHE A 15 19.82 3.13 -18.85
N THR A 16 21.15 2.99 -18.95
CA THR A 16 21.87 3.03 -20.25
C THR A 16 22.09 1.68 -20.93
N THR A 17 21.61 0.56 -20.39
CA THR A 17 21.84 -0.79 -20.98
C THR A 17 20.68 -1.33 -21.81
N ASN A 18 19.89 -0.48 -22.47
CA ASN A 18 18.85 -0.92 -23.42
C ASN A 18 19.40 -1.21 -24.83
N ALA A 19 20.45 -2.01 -24.90
CA ALA A 19 20.97 -2.52 -26.16
C ALA A 19 21.39 -3.96 -25.92
N PHE A 20 20.48 -4.91 -26.12
CA PHE A 20 20.66 -6.19 -26.83
C PHE A 20 19.37 -7.03 -26.73
N THR A 21 18.45 -6.81 -27.68
CA THR A 21 17.37 -7.76 -27.97
C THR A 21 17.96 -9.11 -28.37
N GLN A 22 17.71 -10.13 -27.56
CA GLN A 22 17.39 -11.52 -27.94
C GLN A 22 17.08 -12.33 -26.66
N ASN A 23 15.78 -12.62 -26.44
CA ASN A 23 15.16 -13.23 -25.24
C ASN A 23 14.88 -12.27 -24.06
N GLU A 24 13.94 -11.35 -24.23
CA GLU A 24 13.42 -10.49 -23.15
C GLU A 24 12.58 -11.30 -22.14
N LYS A 25 13.24 -12.15 -21.36
CA LYS A 25 12.66 -12.78 -20.18
C LYS A 25 12.61 -11.80 -19.02
N ALA A 26 13.47 -10.77 -19.03
CA ALA A 26 13.55 -9.76 -18.00
C ALA A 26 12.95 -8.43 -18.49
N SER A 27 12.30 -7.70 -17.58
CA SER A 27 11.89 -6.32 -17.83
C SER A 27 11.96 -5.51 -16.56
N ILE A 28 12.25 -4.21 -16.68
CA ILE A 28 12.22 -3.26 -15.58
C ILE A 28 11.23 -2.15 -15.94
N GLY A 29 10.50 -1.66 -14.96
CA GLY A 29 9.53 -0.61 -15.19
C GLY A 29 9.30 0.29 -13.99
N ILE A 30 8.56 1.35 -14.28
CA ILE A 30 8.04 2.28 -13.28
C ILE A 30 6.53 2.14 -13.23
N PHE A 31 5.94 2.46 -12.09
CA PHE A 31 4.49 2.45 -11.95
C PHE A 31 4.06 3.44 -10.89
N SER A 32 2.79 3.78 -10.95
CA SER A 32 2.14 4.72 -10.07
C SER A 32 0.67 4.37 -9.96
N GLY A 33 0.07 4.61 -8.79
CA GLY A 33 -1.31 4.23 -8.56
C GLY A 33 -1.99 4.98 -7.45
N ILE A 34 -3.28 4.71 -7.35
CA ILE A 34 -4.14 5.12 -6.25
C ILE A 34 -4.35 3.94 -5.30
N ASN A 35 -4.47 4.23 -4.01
CA ASN A 35 -4.63 3.26 -2.94
C ASN A 35 -5.88 3.62 -2.16
N LEU A 36 -6.84 2.70 -2.10
CA LEU A 36 -8.03 2.75 -1.29
C LEU A 36 -7.74 1.98 0.00
N ASN A 37 -7.28 2.69 1.02
CA ASN A 37 -6.80 2.09 2.25
C ASN A 37 -7.87 2.07 3.33
N SER A 38 -7.91 1.02 4.12
CA SER A 38 -8.70 0.94 5.34
C SER A 38 -7.92 0.22 6.44
N ASN A 39 -8.43 0.28 7.66
CA ASN A 39 -7.89 -0.45 8.78
C ASN A 39 -8.89 -1.50 9.25
N SER A 40 -8.39 -2.70 9.57
CA SER A 40 -9.16 -3.70 10.32
C SER A 40 -8.77 -3.64 11.79
N PHE A 41 -9.77 -3.69 12.66
CA PHE A 41 -9.64 -3.61 14.10
C PHE A 41 -10.09 -4.94 14.71
N GLU A 42 -9.30 -5.47 15.63
CA GLU A 42 -9.58 -6.68 16.38
C GLU A 42 -9.38 -6.33 17.86
N PHE A 43 -10.47 -6.41 18.64
CA PHE A 43 -10.49 -6.12 20.06
C PHE A 43 -10.47 -7.43 20.86
N ASP A 44 -9.83 -7.42 22.03
CA ASP A 44 -9.92 -8.54 22.98
C ASP A 44 -11.21 -8.44 23.80
N ASP A 45 -12.06 -9.46 23.72
CA ASP A 45 -13.46 -9.47 24.19
C ASP A 45 -13.60 -9.32 25.71
N GLU A 46 -12.54 -9.55 26.51
CA GLU A 46 -12.59 -9.45 27.97
C GLU A 46 -12.58 -8.02 28.52
N LYS A 47 -12.34 -6.98 27.68
CA LYS A 47 -12.23 -5.57 28.12
C LYS A 47 -13.22 -4.64 27.42
N ASN A 48 -14.46 -5.08 27.25
CA ASN A 48 -15.54 -4.28 26.65
C ASN A 48 -15.98 -3.12 27.58
N PHE A 49 -15.24 -2.02 27.53
CA PHE A 49 -15.67 -0.73 28.07
C PHE A 49 -16.23 0.12 26.91
N MET A 50 -17.54 0.36 26.96
CA MET A 50 -18.30 1.39 26.23
C MET A 50 -19.13 0.93 25.03
N ASP A 51 -20.39 1.36 25.06
CA ASP A 51 -21.39 1.33 23.99
C ASP A 51 -21.00 2.37 22.92
N THR A 52 -19.91 2.09 22.19
CA THR A 52 -19.33 2.98 21.16
C THR A 52 -19.40 2.31 19.81
N SER A 53 -20.05 2.95 18.84
CA SER A 53 -20.07 2.46 17.47
C SER A 53 -18.84 2.97 16.70
N TYR A 54 -18.14 2.05 16.07
CA TYR A 54 -16.98 2.31 15.21
C TYR A 54 -17.35 2.00 13.77
N SER A 55 -17.17 2.95 12.86
CA SER A 55 -17.23 2.68 11.42
C SER A 55 -15.90 3.00 10.76
N ASN A 56 -15.51 2.15 9.81
CA ASN A 56 -14.26 2.30 9.06
C ASN A 56 -14.56 2.72 7.64
N ASP A 57 -14.02 3.87 7.27
CA ASP A 57 -14.08 4.43 5.94
C ASP A 57 -12.75 4.27 5.21
N THR A 58 -12.84 4.31 3.89
CA THR A 58 -11.70 4.18 3.00
C THR A 58 -11.00 5.52 2.82
N LYS A 59 -9.67 5.51 2.89
CA LYS A 59 -8.79 6.64 2.61
C LYS A 59 -8.06 6.45 1.29
N THR A 60 -8.36 7.31 0.31
CA THR A 60 -7.64 7.38 -0.96
C THR A 60 -6.28 8.05 -0.79
N ASN A 61 -5.21 7.42 -1.28
CA ASN A 61 -3.86 8.00 -1.39
C ASN A 61 -3.17 7.57 -2.68
N PHE A 62 -1.91 7.97 -2.83
CA PHE A 62 -1.09 7.68 -3.99
C PHE A 62 0.11 6.78 -3.64
N SER A 63 0.57 6.00 -4.61
CA SER A 63 1.83 5.26 -4.55
C SER A 63 2.60 5.39 -5.87
N MET A 64 3.92 5.25 -5.78
CA MET A 64 4.79 5.14 -6.94
C MET A 64 5.97 4.23 -6.63
N GLY A 65 6.53 3.61 -7.66
CA GLY A 65 7.69 2.75 -7.48
C GLY A 65 8.27 2.22 -8.76
N VAL A 66 9.18 1.27 -8.58
CA VAL A 66 9.84 0.52 -9.64
C VAL A 66 9.59 -0.97 -9.46
N PHE A 67 9.60 -1.70 -10.56
CA PHE A 67 9.51 -3.15 -10.53
C PHE A 67 10.50 -3.78 -11.52
N ALA A 68 10.83 -5.03 -11.26
CA ALA A 68 11.45 -5.92 -12.24
C ALA A 68 10.59 -7.16 -12.38
N MET A 69 10.39 -7.63 -13.61
CA MET A 69 9.73 -8.90 -13.90
C MET A 69 10.71 -9.85 -14.59
N TYR A 70 10.57 -11.13 -14.29
CA TYR A 70 11.30 -12.20 -14.95
C TYR A 70 10.37 -13.36 -15.29
N ASP A 71 10.22 -13.67 -16.58
CA ASP A 71 9.45 -14.80 -17.08
C ASP A 71 10.32 -16.07 -17.01
N ILE A 72 10.02 -16.92 -16.03
CA ILE A 72 10.75 -18.16 -15.75
C ILE A 72 10.36 -19.24 -16.78
N ALA A 73 9.07 -19.33 -17.08
CA ALA A 73 8.48 -20.26 -18.03
C ALA A 73 7.38 -19.56 -18.85
N LYS A 74 6.84 -20.25 -19.86
CA LYS A 74 5.83 -19.68 -20.79
C LYS A 74 4.67 -18.98 -20.07
N ASN A 75 4.18 -19.55 -18.97
CA ASN A 75 3.05 -19.06 -18.21
C ASN A 75 3.40 -18.66 -16.77
N PHE A 76 4.68 -18.65 -16.40
CA PHE A 76 5.08 -18.37 -15.03
C PHE A 76 6.21 -17.37 -15.00
N GLY A 77 6.06 -16.37 -14.14
CA GLY A 77 7.08 -15.38 -13.89
C GLY A 77 7.11 -14.97 -12.44
N ILE A 78 8.09 -14.12 -12.13
CA ILE A 78 8.20 -13.44 -10.85
C ILE A 78 8.27 -11.94 -11.09
N ARG A 79 7.71 -11.17 -10.18
CA ARG A 79 7.89 -9.73 -10.10
C ARG A 79 8.40 -9.35 -8.72
N ILE A 80 9.43 -8.53 -8.69
CA ILE A 80 9.88 -7.82 -7.49
C ILE A 80 9.56 -6.35 -7.64
N GLN A 81 9.24 -5.69 -6.54
CA GLN A 81 8.82 -4.30 -6.54
C GLN A 81 9.35 -3.58 -5.31
N GLY A 82 9.81 -2.34 -5.51
CA GLY A 82 10.06 -1.37 -4.44
C GLY A 82 9.22 -0.13 -4.67
N GLN A 83 8.50 0.33 -3.65
CA GLN A 83 7.57 1.46 -3.80
C GLN A 83 7.46 2.32 -2.56
N TYR A 84 7.18 3.60 -2.78
CA TYR A 84 6.58 4.44 -1.77
C TYR A 84 5.07 4.23 -1.76
N ILE A 85 4.49 4.01 -0.58
CA ILE A 85 3.05 3.81 -0.42
C ILE A 85 2.57 4.43 0.89
N ASN A 86 1.43 5.13 0.83
CA ASN A 86 0.71 5.59 2.02
C ASN A 86 -0.42 4.62 2.35
N LYS A 87 -0.43 4.14 3.60
CA LYS A 87 -1.46 3.29 4.20
C LYS A 87 -2.13 4.00 5.38
N GLY A 88 -3.10 3.33 5.98
CA GLY A 88 -3.95 3.87 7.05
C GLY A 88 -5.42 3.80 6.64
N GLY A 89 -6.26 4.55 7.32
CA GLY A 89 -7.71 4.49 7.14
C GLY A 89 -8.38 5.67 7.82
N ILE A 90 -9.69 5.75 7.66
CA ILE A 90 -10.53 6.69 8.40
C ILE A 90 -11.37 5.87 9.36
N THR A 91 -11.36 6.24 10.64
CA THR A 91 -12.23 5.65 11.65
C THR A 91 -13.12 6.74 12.18
N LYS A 92 -14.43 6.55 12.07
CA LYS A 92 -15.43 7.43 12.64
C LYS A 92 -15.94 6.82 13.94
N VAL A 93 -16.04 7.67 14.95
CA VAL A 93 -16.51 7.31 16.28
C VAL A 93 -17.66 8.22 16.63
N ASN A 94 -18.81 7.62 16.92
CA ASN A 94 -20.00 8.33 17.37
C ASN A 94 -20.15 8.11 18.88
N THR A 95 -20.04 9.19 19.64
CA THR A 95 -20.21 9.15 21.10
C THR A 95 -21.50 9.83 21.52
N TYR A 96 -22.30 9.14 22.32
CA TYR A 96 -23.46 9.71 23.01
C TYR A 96 -23.02 10.18 24.40
N THR A 97 -23.26 11.46 24.72
CA THR A 97 -22.89 12.04 26.04
C THR A 97 -24.16 12.53 26.73
N GLY A 98 -24.62 11.82 27.76
CA GLY A 98 -25.81 12.19 28.56
C GLY A 98 -27.11 12.28 27.76
N ASN A 99 -28.09 13.07 28.25
CA ASN A 99 -29.41 13.30 27.62
C ASN A 99 -29.38 13.95 26.20
N ASN A 100 -28.22 14.05 25.55
CA ASN A 100 -28.12 14.62 24.22
C ASN A 100 -28.56 13.59 23.16
N LEU A 101 -29.60 13.94 22.41
CA LEU A 101 -30.14 13.13 21.30
C LEU A 101 -29.30 13.22 20.01
N THR A 102 -28.26 14.06 19.98
CA THR A 102 -27.41 14.26 18.79
C THR A 102 -25.99 13.76 19.08
N PRO A 103 -25.47 12.76 18.33
CA PRO A 103 -24.12 12.25 18.53
C PRO A 103 -23.07 13.29 18.16
N ILE A 104 -21.96 13.31 18.89
CA ILE A 104 -20.77 14.05 18.47
C ILE A 104 -19.98 13.10 17.56
N GLU A 105 -19.85 13.46 16.28
CA GLU A 105 -19.06 12.70 15.32
C GLU A 105 -17.60 13.12 15.39
N ARG A 106 -16.70 12.15 15.59
CA ARG A 106 -15.25 12.35 15.50
C ARG A 106 -14.68 11.46 14.40
N SER A 107 -13.83 12.04 13.56
CA SER A 107 -13.16 11.32 12.48
C SER A 107 -11.65 11.30 12.73
N TYR A 108 -11.08 10.11 12.76
CA TYR A 108 -9.66 9.84 12.93
C TYR A 108 -9.10 9.36 11.60
N ARG A 109 -8.28 10.18 10.95
CA ARG A 109 -7.63 9.83 9.68
C ARG A 109 -6.17 9.51 9.92
N ASN A 110 -5.83 8.23 9.76
CA ASN A 110 -4.45 7.75 9.88
C ASN A 110 -3.72 7.81 8.53
N SER A 111 -2.48 8.30 8.56
CA SER A 111 -1.63 8.47 7.40
C SER A 111 -0.23 7.96 7.68
N ILE A 112 0.07 6.77 7.18
CA ILE A 112 1.33 6.08 7.45
C ILE A 112 2.08 5.88 6.14
N ASN A 113 3.23 6.52 6.01
CA ASN A 113 4.07 6.44 4.82
C ASN A 113 5.09 5.31 4.98
N TYR A 114 5.22 4.48 3.95
CA TYR A 114 6.12 3.33 3.93
C TYR A 114 7.00 3.32 2.68
N ILE A 115 8.21 2.78 2.82
CA ILE A 115 8.89 2.09 1.71
C ILE A 115 8.50 0.62 1.80
N GLN A 116 7.86 0.11 0.75
CA GLN A 116 7.40 -1.26 0.65
C GLN A 116 8.19 -2.02 -0.39
N PHE A 117 8.69 -3.18 0.00
CA PHE A 117 9.25 -4.20 -0.88
C PHE A 117 8.25 -5.33 -1.04
N SER A 118 8.03 -5.78 -2.26
CA SER A 118 7.06 -6.82 -2.56
C SER A 118 7.60 -7.83 -3.56
N PHE A 119 7.22 -9.09 -3.37
CA PHE A 119 7.58 -10.21 -4.22
C PHE A 119 6.33 -10.95 -4.66
N PHE A 120 6.21 -11.18 -5.97
CA PHE A 120 5.02 -11.73 -6.62
C PHE A 120 5.39 -12.86 -7.59
N PRO A 121 5.20 -14.12 -7.22
CA PRO A 121 4.89 -15.16 -8.19
C PRO A 121 3.68 -14.74 -9.02
N GLN A 122 3.79 -14.85 -10.35
CA GLN A 122 2.70 -14.51 -11.27
C GLN A 122 2.49 -15.61 -12.31
N PHE A 123 1.22 -15.90 -12.57
CA PHE A 123 0.80 -16.74 -13.68
C PHE A 123 0.39 -15.85 -14.85
N ASN A 124 1.11 -15.98 -15.96
CA ASN A 124 0.91 -15.19 -17.17
C ASN A 124 -0.01 -15.94 -18.14
N LEU A 125 -1.01 -15.23 -18.65
CA LEU A 125 -1.92 -15.63 -19.71
C LEU A 125 -1.59 -14.79 -20.96
N PRO A 126 -0.80 -15.32 -21.90
CA PRO A 126 -0.56 -14.64 -23.18
C PRO A 126 -1.88 -14.35 -23.88
N LEU A 127 -2.13 -13.09 -24.24
CA LEU A 127 -3.35 -12.66 -24.92
C LEU A 127 -3.19 -12.64 -26.44
N ASP A 128 -1.95 -12.69 -26.92
CA ASP A 128 -1.62 -12.76 -28.33
C ASP A 128 -0.41 -13.69 -28.51
N GLU A 129 -0.51 -14.61 -29.47
CA GLU A 129 0.58 -15.53 -29.81
C GLU A 129 1.63 -14.88 -30.73
N LYS A 130 1.35 -13.69 -31.29
CA LYS A 130 2.23 -13.00 -32.23
C LYS A 130 2.53 -11.55 -31.80
N LYS A 131 3.82 -11.27 -31.58
CA LYS A 131 4.48 -9.94 -31.52
C LYS A 131 4.00 -8.90 -30.48
N SER A 132 2.76 -8.92 -29.99
CA SER A 132 2.19 -7.81 -29.20
C SER A 132 2.66 -7.74 -27.74
N LYS A 133 3.38 -8.75 -27.23
CA LYS A 133 3.80 -8.90 -25.81
C LYS A 133 2.66 -8.69 -24.79
N SER A 134 1.41 -8.78 -25.26
CA SER A 134 0.23 -8.56 -24.43
C SER A 134 -0.04 -9.79 -23.57
N LYS A 135 -0.15 -9.59 -22.27
CA LYS A 135 -0.45 -10.68 -21.33
C LYS A 135 -1.36 -10.19 -20.22
N ALA A 136 -2.35 -11.00 -19.87
CA ALA A 136 -2.98 -10.90 -18.58
C ALA A 136 -2.16 -11.67 -17.55
N TYR A 137 -2.26 -11.32 -16.28
CA TYR A 137 -1.69 -12.11 -15.21
C TYR A 137 -2.55 -12.07 -13.97
N ILE A 138 -2.39 -13.12 -13.17
CA ILE A 138 -2.77 -13.14 -11.76
C ILE A 138 -1.50 -13.34 -10.94
N ASN A 139 -1.45 -12.74 -9.76
CA ASN A 139 -0.33 -12.87 -8.85
C ASN A 139 -0.80 -12.99 -7.40
N ALA A 140 0.03 -13.66 -6.61
CA ALA A 140 -0.14 -13.78 -5.17
C ALA A 140 1.24 -13.82 -4.54
N GLY A 141 1.46 -13.04 -3.49
CA GLY A 141 2.79 -12.84 -2.94
C GLY A 141 2.76 -12.18 -1.57
N GLY A 142 3.89 -11.61 -1.19
CA GLY A 142 4.07 -10.97 0.11
C GLY A 142 4.75 -9.61 0.00
N TYR A 143 4.61 -8.84 1.07
CA TYR A 143 5.34 -7.59 1.24
C TYR A 143 5.94 -7.45 2.63
N LEU A 144 7.00 -6.63 2.67
CA LEU A 144 7.57 -6.05 3.86
C LEU A 144 7.71 -4.54 3.66
N SER A 145 7.31 -3.78 4.66
CA SER A 145 7.28 -2.33 4.62
C SER A 145 8.00 -1.75 5.82
N VAL A 146 8.77 -0.69 5.58
CA VAL A 146 9.47 0.10 6.59
C VAL A 146 8.85 1.49 6.65
N LYS A 147 8.40 1.88 7.84
CA LYS A 147 7.71 3.15 8.07
C LYS A 147 8.68 4.32 7.95
N LEU A 148 8.25 5.35 7.24
CA LEU A 148 8.93 6.64 7.12
C LEU A 148 8.33 7.70 8.05
N SER A 149 7.01 7.73 8.19
CA SER A 149 6.28 8.64 9.08
C SER A 149 4.88 8.11 9.35
N ALA A 150 4.30 8.52 10.48
CA ALA A 150 2.87 8.33 10.75
C ALA A 150 2.26 9.60 11.33
N LYS A 151 1.14 10.03 10.75
CA LYS A 151 0.35 11.17 11.21
C LYS A 151 -1.11 10.76 11.41
N GLU A 152 -1.72 11.31 12.43
CA GLU A 152 -3.16 11.26 12.67
C GLU A 152 -3.75 12.66 12.46
N TYR A 153 -4.88 12.73 11.77
CA TYR A 153 -5.70 13.94 11.69
C TYR A 153 -7.00 13.68 12.41
N ILE A 154 -7.27 14.45 13.45
CA ILE A 154 -8.50 14.36 14.24
C ILE A 154 -9.39 15.51 13.80
N THR A 155 -10.52 15.17 13.17
CA THR A 155 -11.54 16.14 12.76
C THR A 155 -12.71 16.09 13.75
N TYR A 156 -13.04 17.27 14.28
CA TYR A 156 -14.24 17.52 15.07
C TYR A 156 -15.29 18.17 14.17
N ASP A 157 -16.39 17.47 13.94
CA ASP A 157 -17.54 18.04 13.24
C ASP A 157 -18.50 18.63 14.28
N THR A 158 -18.55 19.97 14.33
CA THR A 158 -19.51 20.70 15.17
C THR A 158 -20.47 21.44 14.26
N GLN A 159 -21.66 21.80 14.75
CA GLN A 159 -22.65 22.53 13.95
C GLN A 159 -22.19 23.90 13.41
N TYR A 160 -21.02 24.40 13.81
CA TYR A 160 -20.53 25.74 13.50
C TYR A 160 -19.18 25.77 12.77
N GLU A 161 -18.30 24.80 12.99
CA GLU A 161 -16.95 24.78 12.40
C GLU A 161 -16.35 23.38 12.37
N GLU A 162 -15.63 23.05 11.29
CA GLU A 162 -14.79 21.86 11.17
C GLU A 162 -13.36 22.20 11.64
N MET A 163 -12.93 21.61 12.75
CA MET A 163 -11.56 21.76 13.24
C MET A 163 -10.77 20.47 13.03
N SER A 164 -9.58 20.57 12.42
CA SER A 164 -8.66 19.45 12.23
C SER A 164 -7.36 19.67 12.99
N ILE A 165 -6.98 18.69 13.82
CA ILE A 165 -5.72 18.67 14.56
C ILE A 165 -4.81 17.61 13.96
N GLU A 166 -3.60 17.99 13.59
CA GLU A 166 -2.55 17.06 13.16
C GLU A 166 -1.71 16.62 14.37
N LYS A 167 -1.48 15.31 14.49
CA LYS A 167 -0.63 14.70 15.51
C LYS A 167 0.38 13.75 14.86
N ASP A 168 1.64 13.84 15.29
CA ASP A 168 2.64 12.81 14.99
C ASP A 168 2.37 11.58 15.89
N ILE A 169 2.15 10.43 15.27
CA ILE A 169 1.88 9.15 15.94
C ILE A 169 2.97 8.12 15.64
N SER A 170 4.15 8.57 15.19
CA SER A 170 5.24 7.69 14.78
C SER A 170 5.74 6.81 15.92
N GLU A 171 5.59 7.19 17.18
CA GLU A 171 5.95 6.35 18.33
C GLU A 171 4.86 5.31 18.67
N SER A 172 3.59 5.62 18.41
CA SER A 172 2.45 4.73 18.66
C SER A 172 2.23 3.67 17.58
N ILE A 173 2.87 3.83 16.42
CA ILE A 173 2.75 2.92 15.28
C ILE A 173 4.01 2.07 15.13
N LYS A 174 3.87 0.79 14.81
CA LYS A 174 5.00 -0.10 14.57
C LYS A 174 5.84 0.35 13.37
N GLY A 175 7.16 0.19 13.46
CA GLY A 175 8.09 0.58 12.40
C GLY A 175 8.02 -0.31 11.15
N SER A 176 7.50 -1.53 11.28
CA SER A 176 7.37 -2.51 10.20
C SER A 176 5.93 -2.97 10.00
N ASP A 177 5.57 -3.21 8.74
CA ASP A 177 4.31 -3.81 8.33
C ASP A 177 4.61 -4.91 7.32
N ALA A 178 3.93 -6.04 7.43
CA ALA A 178 4.11 -7.20 6.57
C ALA A 178 2.78 -7.87 6.32
N GLY A 179 2.62 -8.42 5.12
CA GLY A 179 1.37 -9.06 4.73
C GLY A 179 1.43 -9.77 3.39
N LEU A 180 0.26 -10.20 2.95
CA LEU A 180 0.05 -10.86 1.67
C LEU A 180 -0.50 -9.87 0.65
N ILE A 181 -0.24 -10.14 -0.62
CA ILE A 181 -0.82 -9.40 -1.74
C ILE A 181 -1.43 -10.39 -2.71
N PHE A 182 -2.61 -10.05 -3.21
CA PHE A 182 -3.28 -10.75 -4.30
C PHE A 182 -3.57 -9.73 -5.40
N GLY A 183 -3.34 -10.09 -6.64
CA GLY A 183 -3.51 -9.13 -7.72
C GLY A 183 -3.79 -9.76 -9.06
N ALA A 184 -4.26 -8.92 -9.96
CA ALA A 184 -4.41 -9.23 -11.36
C ALA A 184 -4.04 -7.99 -12.18
N GLY A 185 -3.62 -8.20 -13.41
CA GLY A 185 -3.28 -7.09 -14.28
C GLY A 185 -3.15 -7.48 -15.73
N LEU A 186 -2.89 -6.45 -16.52
CA LEU A 186 -2.78 -6.51 -17.96
C LEU A 186 -1.51 -5.77 -18.37
N VAL A 187 -0.75 -6.39 -19.26
CA VAL A 187 0.34 -5.76 -19.99
C VAL A 187 -0.08 -5.68 -21.44
N PHE A 188 0.03 -4.50 -22.04
CA PHE A 188 -0.22 -4.24 -23.46
C PHE A 188 0.98 -3.51 -24.05
N GLY A 189 1.83 -4.24 -24.78
CA GLY A 189 3.13 -3.73 -25.21
C GLY A 189 4.00 -3.32 -24.01
N LYS A 190 4.17 -2.01 -23.81
CA LYS A 190 4.92 -1.43 -22.67
C LYS A 190 4.04 -0.92 -21.54
N PHE A 191 2.73 -0.86 -21.74
CA PHE A 191 1.81 -0.35 -20.71
C PHE A 191 1.38 -1.47 -19.77
N LEU A 192 1.21 -1.13 -18.51
CA LEU A 192 0.73 -2.01 -17.45
C LEU A 192 -0.46 -1.37 -16.76
N ILE A 193 -1.50 -2.17 -16.51
CA ILE A 193 -2.61 -1.86 -15.61
C ILE A 193 -2.65 -2.98 -14.58
N ASP A 194 -2.75 -2.62 -13.30
CA ASP A 194 -2.61 -3.56 -12.20
C ASP A 194 -3.59 -3.21 -11.08
N VAL A 195 -4.30 -4.23 -10.59
CA VAL A 195 -5.19 -4.11 -9.43
C VAL A 195 -4.72 -5.12 -8.39
N ARG A 196 -4.51 -4.65 -7.15
CA ARG A 196 -4.00 -5.46 -6.05
C ARG A 196 -4.79 -5.23 -4.78
N TYR A 197 -4.85 -6.26 -3.95
CA TYR A 197 -5.36 -6.22 -2.60
C TYR A 197 -4.25 -6.62 -1.62
N ASP A 198 -3.86 -5.67 -0.77
CA ASP A 198 -2.90 -5.86 0.30
C ASP A 198 -3.63 -6.26 1.59
N LEU A 199 -3.31 -7.47 2.08
CA LEU A 199 -3.79 -8.02 3.34
C LEU A 199 -2.67 -7.93 4.39
N GLY A 200 -2.66 -6.88 5.22
CA GLY A 200 -1.74 -6.76 6.35
C GLY A 200 -1.92 -7.85 7.41
N LEU A 201 -0.84 -8.50 7.80
CA LEU A 201 -0.84 -9.52 8.86
C LEU A 201 -0.28 -8.98 10.17
N THR A 202 0.52 -7.91 10.09
CA THR A 202 1.19 -7.31 11.24
C THR A 202 0.23 -6.43 12.03
N ASN A 203 0.19 -6.61 13.36
CA ASN A 203 -0.38 -5.61 14.27
C ASN A 203 0.53 -4.38 14.25
N ILE A 204 -0.01 -3.25 13.77
CA ILE A 204 0.72 -1.98 13.68
C ILE A 204 0.58 -1.10 14.92
N THR A 205 -0.19 -1.52 15.93
CA THR A 205 -0.25 -0.87 17.25
C THR A 205 1.05 -1.14 18.01
N GLU A 206 1.79 -0.09 18.37
CA GLU A 206 3.00 -0.19 19.18
C GLU A 206 2.81 0.40 20.59
N GLU A 207 1.81 1.27 20.76
CA GLU A 207 1.53 1.92 22.04
C GLU A 207 1.15 0.91 23.13
N ALA A 208 1.98 0.83 24.17
CA ALA A 208 1.90 -0.20 25.21
C ALA A 208 0.53 -0.25 25.91
N ALA A 209 -0.13 0.91 26.06
CA ALA A 209 -1.47 0.97 26.64
C ALA A 209 -2.49 0.18 25.82
N PHE A 210 -2.37 0.18 24.49
CA PHE A 210 -3.37 -0.37 23.56
C PHE A 210 -2.97 -1.71 22.93
N LYS A 211 -1.67 -1.99 22.85
CA LYS A 211 -1.09 -3.10 22.07
C LYS A 211 -1.67 -4.48 22.42
N ASP A 212 -2.01 -4.70 23.68
CA ASP A 212 -2.50 -5.99 24.17
C ASP A 212 -3.99 -6.22 23.91
N PHE A 213 -4.79 -5.15 23.74
CA PHE A 213 -6.24 -5.28 23.57
C PHE A 213 -6.76 -4.81 22.21
N LEU A 214 -5.97 -4.04 21.46
CA LEU A 214 -6.35 -3.50 20.15
C LEU A 214 -5.29 -3.83 19.10
N LYS A 215 -5.68 -4.69 18.15
CA LYS A 215 -4.86 -4.97 16.99
C LYS A 215 -5.39 -4.22 15.79
N ILE A 216 -4.53 -3.40 15.19
CA ILE A 216 -4.83 -2.70 13.94
C ILE A 216 -3.99 -3.33 12.84
N LYS A 217 -4.62 -3.65 11.71
CA LYS A 217 -3.93 -4.17 10.51
C LYS A 217 -4.32 -3.35 9.28
N ASN A 218 -3.37 -3.11 8.39
CA ASN A 218 -3.63 -2.37 7.15
C ASN A 218 -4.36 -3.23 6.11
N ARG A 219 -5.26 -2.62 5.37
CA ARG A 219 -5.94 -3.17 4.19
C ARG A 219 -5.86 -2.14 3.08
N SER A 220 -5.63 -2.57 1.85
CA SER A 220 -5.58 -1.64 0.73
C SER A 220 -5.98 -2.29 -0.58
N ILE A 221 -6.81 -1.62 -1.37
CA ILE A 221 -6.96 -1.90 -2.80
C ILE A 221 -6.10 -0.89 -3.56
N ASN A 222 -5.12 -1.37 -4.30
CA ASN A 222 -4.27 -0.55 -5.15
C ASN A 222 -4.69 -0.70 -6.62
N ILE A 223 -4.84 0.41 -7.32
CA ILE A 223 -5.04 0.46 -8.77
C ILE A 223 -3.89 1.25 -9.34
N SER A 224 -3.08 0.63 -10.19
CA SER A 224 -1.86 1.21 -10.72
C SER A 224 -1.81 1.14 -12.24
N VAL A 225 -1.13 2.13 -12.81
CA VAL A 225 -0.67 2.14 -14.19
C VAL A 225 0.86 2.15 -14.19
N GLY A 226 1.45 1.54 -15.21
CA GLY A 226 2.90 1.46 -15.31
C GLY A 226 3.41 1.40 -16.74
N TRP A 227 4.72 1.57 -16.83
CA TRP A 227 5.47 1.46 -18.06
C TRP A 227 6.61 0.46 -17.86
N THR A 228 6.71 -0.52 -18.75
CA THR A 228 7.77 -1.53 -18.76
C THR A 228 8.74 -1.32 -19.92
N GLY A 229 10.04 -1.32 -19.62
CA GLY A 229 11.13 -1.44 -20.57
C GLY A 229 11.64 -2.87 -20.59
N GLY A 230 11.71 -3.48 -21.77
CA GLY A 230 12.42 -4.74 -21.95
C GLY A 230 13.93 -4.53 -21.80
N ILE A 231 14.61 -5.49 -21.18
CA ILE A 231 16.08 -5.56 -21.11
C ILE A 231 16.53 -6.66 -22.06
#